data_AF-A0A9W8BHF5-F1
#
_entry.id   AF-A0A9W8BHF5-F1
#
_cell.length_a   1.000
_cell.length_b   1.000
_cell.length_c   1.000
_cell.angle_alpha   90.00
_cell.angle_beta   90.00
_cell.angle_gamma   90.00
#
_symmetry.space_group_name_H-M   'P 1'
#
loop_
_entity.id
_entity.type
_entity.pdbx_description
1 polymer ?
#
loop_
_entity_poly.entity_id
_entity_poly.type
_entity_poly.pdbx_seq_one_letter_code
_entity_poly.pdbx_strand_id
1 'polypeptide(L)'
;MELKHVLLTGFEPFGTPLPSDNRSWEAVRQLAGERIVVGSTTVLCHCFELPVSYDPVSELVPRLHLGECFSMVIHCGAGTAGSVRLEQLAHRTDYVKPGSKGKSDLPAGNCVSNYPTPDELCTTVDVERLRSALKSKGWSSVEASSDAGRYLCEFTYYTSLAEALTTYAGRRIAPPKTLFVHVPPLARDPYEDVELAEIVRDIIRIMAE
;
A
#
# COMPACT_ATOMS: atom_id res chain seq x y z
N MET A 1 -4.97 -3.29 27.28
CA MET A 1 -5.16 -2.72 25.93
C MET A 1 -3.93 -3.09 25.12
N GLU A 2 -4.12 -3.81 24.02
CA GLU A 2 -3.05 -4.20 23.11
C GLU A 2 -2.69 -2.99 22.21
N LEU A 3 -1.40 -2.69 22.03
CA LEU A 3 -0.94 -1.66 21.09
C LEU A 3 -0.37 -2.32 19.85
N LYS A 4 -0.93 -1.98 18.69
CA LYS A 4 -0.48 -2.40 17.37
C LYS A 4 -0.04 -1.20 16.55
N HIS A 5 0.83 -1.44 15.58
CA HIS A 5 1.35 -0.41 14.68
C HIS A 5 0.92 -0.75 13.25
N VAL A 6 0.55 0.26 12.47
CA VAL A 6 0.31 0.16 11.02
C VAL A 6 1.22 1.14 10.28
N LEU A 7 1.88 0.63 9.24
CA LEU A 7 2.59 1.45 8.27
C LEU A 7 1.61 1.83 7.15
N LEU A 8 1.47 3.13 6.89
CA LEU A 8 0.70 3.68 5.80
C LEU A 8 1.63 4.42 4.84
N THR A 9 1.50 4.21 3.55
CA THR A 9 2.25 5.03 2.58
C THR A 9 1.38 5.53 1.46
N GLY A 10 1.71 6.70 0.93
CA GLY A 10 1.22 7.21 -0.34
C GLY A 10 2.41 7.57 -1.24
N PHE A 11 2.17 7.98 -2.47
CA PHE A 11 3.23 8.42 -3.38
C PHE A 11 3.21 9.93 -3.57
N GLU A 12 4.37 10.51 -3.86
CA GLU A 12 4.51 11.89 -4.32
C GLU A 12 3.78 12.12 -5.67
N PRO A 13 3.51 13.37 -6.06
CA PRO A 13 2.97 13.70 -7.39
C PRO A 13 3.88 13.22 -8.52
N PHE A 14 3.29 12.69 -9.59
CA PHE A 14 4.01 12.22 -10.78
C PHE A 14 3.17 12.40 -12.05
N GLY A 15 3.83 12.45 -13.20
CA GLY A 15 3.18 12.58 -14.51
C GLY A 15 3.54 13.86 -15.26
N THR A 16 2.93 14.06 -16.42
CA THR A 16 3.13 15.26 -17.26
C THR A 16 1.80 15.70 -17.86
N PRO A 17 1.33 16.94 -17.60
CA PRO A 17 1.91 17.91 -16.66
C PRO A 17 1.95 17.34 -15.23
N LEU A 18 2.93 17.78 -14.43
CA LEU A 18 3.08 17.33 -13.05
C LEU A 18 1.92 17.90 -12.23
N PRO A 19 1.07 17.07 -11.58
CA PRO A 19 0.02 17.56 -10.71
C PRO A 19 0.61 18.17 -9.42
N SER A 20 -0.18 19.00 -8.74
CA SER A 20 0.21 19.60 -7.45
C SER A 20 0.22 18.61 -6.29
N ASP A 21 -0.58 17.54 -6.41
CA ASP A 21 -0.82 16.56 -5.37
C ASP A 21 -0.92 15.15 -5.96
N ASN A 22 -0.95 14.16 -5.06
CA ASN A 22 -1.25 12.78 -5.37
C ASN A 22 -2.22 12.27 -4.31
N ARG A 23 -3.41 11.88 -4.76
CA ARG A 23 -4.53 11.48 -3.89
C ARG A 23 -4.19 10.34 -2.94
N SER A 24 -3.24 9.48 -3.31
CA SER A 24 -2.78 8.42 -2.41
C SER A 24 -2.10 8.97 -1.15
N TRP A 25 -1.24 9.98 -1.29
CA TRP A 25 -0.62 10.65 -0.16
C TRP A 25 -1.61 11.54 0.60
N GLU A 26 -2.45 12.28 -0.13
CA GLU A 26 -3.49 13.13 0.46
C GLU A 26 -4.44 12.33 1.36
N ALA A 27 -4.79 11.10 0.98
CA ALA A 27 -5.60 10.21 1.81
C ALA A 27 -4.86 9.77 3.08
N VAL A 28 -3.66 9.19 2.96
CA VAL A 28 -2.99 8.59 4.13
C VAL A 28 -2.38 9.60 5.09
N ARG A 29 -1.96 10.79 4.61
CA ARG A 29 -1.33 11.81 5.48
C ARG A 29 -2.29 12.33 6.56
N GLN A 30 -3.59 12.27 6.29
CA GLN A 30 -4.63 12.65 7.25
C GLN A 30 -4.67 11.73 8.48
N LEU A 31 -4.14 10.51 8.37
CA LEU A 31 -4.10 9.51 9.44
C LEU A 31 -2.79 9.57 10.25
N ALA A 32 -1.88 10.51 9.96
CA ALA A 32 -0.56 10.56 10.59
C ALA A 32 -0.64 10.74 12.11
N GLY A 33 -0.10 9.79 12.86
CA GLY A 33 -0.13 9.80 14.33
C GLY A 33 -1.49 9.47 14.95
N GLU A 34 -2.51 9.15 14.14
CA GLU A 34 -3.82 8.77 14.62
C GLU A 34 -3.76 7.46 15.42
N ARG A 35 -4.56 7.38 16.50
CA ARG A 35 -4.75 6.18 17.31
C ARG A 35 -6.16 5.65 17.11
N ILE A 36 -6.29 4.58 16.33
CA ILE A 36 -7.58 3.96 16.01
C ILE A 36 -7.88 2.87 17.05
N VAL A 37 -8.98 3.00 17.79
CA VAL A 37 -9.38 2.04 18.82
C VAL A 37 -10.39 1.04 18.26
N VAL A 38 -10.10 -0.26 18.43
CA VAL A 38 -10.92 -1.40 18.00
C VAL A 38 -11.03 -2.39 19.15
N GLY A 39 -12.16 -2.38 19.85
CA GLY A 39 -12.34 -3.19 21.06
C GLY A 39 -11.28 -2.89 22.12
N SER A 40 -10.42 -3.87 22.44
CA SER A 40 -9.31 -3.71 23.41
C SER A 40 -7.95 -3.39 22.77
N THR A 41 -7.93 -3.22 21.44
CA THR A 41 -6.74 -2.94 20.63
C THR A 41 -6.70 -1.48 20.24
N THR A 42 -5.53 -0.85 20.31
CA THR A 42 -5.25 0.47 19.73
C THR A 42 -4.24 0.30 18.61
N VAL A 43 -4.52 0.85 17.43
CA VAL A 43 -3.61 0.85 16.28
C VAL A 43 -3.04 2.26 16.10
N LEU A 44 -1.72 2.41 16.19
CA LEU A 44 -1.01 3.66 15.92
C LEU A 44 -0.58 3.73 14.45
N CYS A 45 -0.94 4.82 13.77
CA CYS A 45 -0.68 5.02 12.35
C CYS A 45 0.64 5.76 12.09
N HIS A 46 1.50 5.17 11.27
CA HIS A 46 2.78 5.74 10.82
C HIS A 46 2.72 6.00 9.32
N CYS A 47 2.73 7.27 8.89
CA CYS A 47 2.52 7.64 7.48
C CYS A 47 3.81 8.14 6.82
N PHE A 48 4.11 7.65 5.62
CA PHE A 48 5.27 8.08 4.83
C PHE A 48 4.90 8.33 3.36
N GLU A 49 5.45 9.40 2.79
CA GLU A 49 5.36 9.68 1.36
C GLU A 49 6.52 8.98 0.65
N LEU A 50 6.21 8.19 -0.39
CA LEU A 50 7.18 7.47 -1.20
C LEU A 50 7.46 8.25 -2.49
N PRO A 51 8.73 8.28 -2.92
CA PRO A 51 9.07 8.80 -4.23
C PRO A 51 8.57 7.88 -5.35
N VAL A 52 8.33 8.43 -6.54
CA VAL A 52 7.96 7.63 -7.72
C VAL A 52 9.23 7.29 -8.51
N SER A 53 10.17 6.60 -7.87
CA SER A 53 11.47 6.21 -8.45
C SER A 53 11.94 4.88 -7.86
N TYR A 54 12.50 3.99 -8.68
CA TYR A 54 12.79 2.62 -8.24
C TYR A 54 13.93 2.55 -7.24
N ASP A 55 15.05 3.25 -7.48
CA ASP A 55 16.21 3.18 -6.58
C ASP A 55 15.84 3.59 -5.14
N PRO A 56 15.21 4.77 -4.90
CA PRO A 56 14.87 5.15 -3.54
C PRO A 56 13.82 4.23 -2.90
N VAL A 57 12.83 3.73 -3.67
CA VAL A 57 11.83 2.79 -3.15
C VAL A 57 12.47 1.46 -2.74
N SER A 58 13.43 0.96 -3.54
CA SER A 58 14.14 -0.29 -3.25
C SER A 58 14.95 -0.25 -1.96
N GLU A 59 15.33 0.95 -1.49
CA GLU A 59 16.01 1.14 -0.21
C GLU A 59 15.04 1.51 0.92
N LEU A 60 14.09 2.39 0.65
CA LEU A 60 13.20 2.96 1.66
C LEU A 60 12.20 1.95 2.20
N VAL A 61 11.56 1.18 1.32
CA VAL A 61 10.51 0.22 1.74
C VAL A 61 11.09 -0.84 2.68
N PRO A 62 12.20 -1.53 2.37
CA PRO A 62 12.84 -2.46 3.31
C PRO A 62 13.21 -1.80 4.65
N ARG A 63 13.76 -0.59 4.60
CA ARG A 63 14.12 0.16 5.82
C ARG A 63 12.93 0.47 6.71
N LEU A 64 11.77 0.77 6.14
CA LEU A 64 10.54 0.98 6.92
C LEU A 64 10.15 -0.31 7.65
N HIS A 65 10.18 -1.47 6.99
CA HIS A 65 9.90 -2.78 7.63
C HIS A 65 10.87 -3.14 8.76
N LEU A 66 12.09 -2.61 8.74
CA LEU A 66 13.08 -2.79 9.81
C LEU A 66 12.87 -1.87 11.03
N GLY A 67 12.09 -0.79 10.89
CA GLY A 67 11.90 0.21 11.95
C GLY A 67 11.03 -0.32 13.10
N GLU A 68 9.72 -0.31 12.92
CA GLU A 68 8.75 -0.75 13.92
C GLU A 68 8.31 -2.21 13.66
N CYS A 69 7.78 -2.87 14.68
CA CYS A 69 7.08 -4.15 14.49
C CYS A 69 5.64 -3.88 14.02
N PHE A 70 5.47 -3.66 12.71
CA PHE A 70 4.16 -3.44 12.14
C PHE A 70 3.32 -4.73 12.18
N SER A 71 2.05 -4.59 12.56
CA SER A 71 1.05 -5.65 12.45
C SER A 71 0.31 -5.60 11.11
N MET A 72 0.35 -4.44 10.46
CA MET A 72 -0.31 -4.13 9.20
C MET A 72 0.59 -3.20 8.40
N VAL A 73 0.62 -3.40 7.08
CA VAL A 73 1.29 -2.52 6.13
C VAL A 73 0.33 -2.25 5.00
N ILE A 74 -0.06 -1.00 4.80
CA ILE A 74 -1.02 -0.59 3.77
C ILE A 74 -0.35 0.48 2.91
N HIS A 75 -0.13 0.15 1.64
CA HIS A 75 0.35 1.09 0.65
C HIS A 75 -0.84 1.62 -0.15
N CYS A 76 -0.89 2.92 -0.40
CA CYS A 76 -1.85 3.55 -1.28
C CYS A 76 -1.14 4.10 -2.51
N GLY A 77 -1.76 3.95 -3.68
CA GLY A 77 -1.27 4.51 -4.95
C GLY A 77 -2.41 5.04 -5.80
N ALA A 78 -2.14 6.02 -6.65
CA ALA A 78 -3.13 6.49 -7.62
C ALA A 78 -3.33 5.42 -8.71
N GLY A 79 -4.55 4.92 -8.84
CA GLY A 79 -4.95 3.88 -9.80
C GLY A 79 -5.76 4.44 -10.96
N THR A 80 -6.80 3.70 -11.36
CA THR A 80 -7.74 4.21 -12.38
C THR A 80 -8.96 4.85 -11.75
N ALA A 81 -9.67 5.65 -12.54
CA ALA A 81 -10.97 6.22 -12.22
C ALA A 81 -12.01 5.19 -11.73
N GLY A 82 -13.00 5.68 -10.99
CA GLY A 82 -14.27 4.99 -10.70
C GLY A 82 -14.31 4.03 -9.51
N SER A 83 -13.18 3.60 -8.95
CA SER A 83 -13.18 2.65 -7.82
C SER A 83 -11.91 2.67 -6.99
N VAL A 84 -12.05 2.41 -5.69
CA VAL A 84 -10.93 2.01 -4.82
C VAL A 84 -10.69 0.52 -5.04
N ARG A 85 -9.45 0.10 -5.33
CA ARG A 85 -9.11 -1.30 -5.57
C ARG A 85 -8.20 -1.87 -4.51
N LEU A 86 -8.58 -3.03 -3.99
CA LEU A 86 -7.82 -3.81 -3.03
C LEU A 86 -7.04 -4.87 -3.80
N GLU A 87 -5.72 -4.74 -3.85
CA GLU A 87 -4.86 -5.61 -4.64
C GLU A 87 -4.55 -6.92 -3.91
N GLN A 88 -4.78 -8.05 -4.58
CA GLN A 88 -4.63 -9.39 -4.01
C GLN A 88 -3.27 -10.02 -4.32
N LEU A 89 -2.69 -9.65 -5.46
CA LEU A 89 -1.57 -10.31 -6.09
C LEU A 89 -0.56 -9.26 -6.54
N ALA A 90 0.72 -9.54 -6.34
CA ALA A 90 1.82 -8.75 -6.85
C ALA A 90 2.78 -9.60 -7.67
N HIS A 91 3.35 -9.01 -8.71
CA HIS A 91 4.30 -9.68 -9.60
C HIS A 91 5.70 -9.10 -9.47
N ARG A 92 6.71 -9.97 -9.55
CA ARG A 92 8.13 -9.65 -9.36
C ARG A 92 8.77 -8.97 -10.54
N THR A 93 8.28 -9.20 -11.75
CA THR A 93 8.99 -8.91 -13.01
C THR A 93 8.23 -7.93 -13.91
N ASP A 94 8.80 -7.64 -15.08
CA ASP A 94 8.18 -6.89 -16.18
C ASP A 94 7.99 -5.38 -15.92
N TYR A 95 8.81 -4.81 -15.05
CA TYR A 95 8.87 -3.36 -14.86
C TYR A 95 9.60 -2.68 -16.01
N VAL A 96 8.85 -2.22 -17.01
CA VAL A 96 9.39 -1.54 -18.21
C VAL A 96 9.07 -0.04 -18.25
N LYS A 97 8.25 0.44 -17.31
CA LYS A 97 7.84 1.85 -17.22
C LYS A 97 8.83 2.62 -16.34
N PRO A 98 9.54 3.63 -16.88
CA PRO A 98 10.52 4.38 -16.10
C PRO A 98 9.87 5.24 -15.02
N GLY A 99 10.54 5.36 -13.88
CA GLY A 99 10.17 6.29 -12.80
C GLY A 99 10.38 7.77 -13.16
N SER A 100 10.14 8.64 -12.17
CA SER A 100 10.20 10.10 -12.32
C SER A 100 11.60 10.65 -12.62
N LYS A 101 12.69 9.87 -12.46
CA LYS A 101 14.05 10.28 -12.83
C LYS A 101 14.39 10.07 -14.31
N GLY A 102 13.41 9.71 -15.14
CA GLY A 102 13.55 9.59 -16.59
C GLY A 102 13.87 8.16 -17.05
N LYS A 103 14.25 8.00 -18.33
CA LYS A 103 14.29 6.70 -19.02
C LYS A 103 15.18 5.62 -18.37
N SER A 104 16.18 6.02 -17.59
CA SER A 104 17.09 5.11 -16.88
C SER A 104 16.57 4.68 -15.50
N ASP A 105 15.46 5.25 -15.02
CA ASP A 105 14.84 4.91 -13.75
C ASP A 105 14.03 3.62 -13.90
N LEU A 106 14.73 2.49 -14.00
CA LEU A 106 14.16 1.15 -14.08
C LEU A 106 14.90 0.28 -13.06
N PRO A 107 14.21 -0.69 -12.42
CA PRO A 107 14.86 -1.58 -11.48
C PRO A 107 15.81 -2.51 -12.24
N ALA A 108 16.93 -2.87 -11.62
CA ALA A 108 17.90 -3.78 -12.21
C ALA A 108 17.22 -5.09 -12.67
N GLY A 109 17.43 -5.46 -13.94
CA GLY A 109 16.80 -6.65 -14.52
C GLY A 109 15.28 -6.56 -14.67
N ASN A 110 14.69 -5.38 -14.59
CA ASN A 110 13.24 -5.13 -14.66
C ASN A 110 12.45 -5.96 -13.62
N CYS A 111 13.04 -6.21 -12.44
CA CYS A 111 12.43 -7.02 -11.39
C CYS A 111 12.78 -6.52 -9.98
N VAL A 112 11.99 -6.96 -9.00
CA VAL A 112 12.40 -6.87 -7.58
C VAL A 112 13.49 -7.92 -7.35
N SER A 113 14.67 -7.46 -6.94
CA SER A 113 15.85 -8.30 -6.68
C SER A 113 16.01 -8.61 -5.18
N ASN A 114 16.94 -9.50 -4.84
CA ASN A 114 17.37 -9.81 -3.46
C ASN A 114 16.38 -10.57 -2.55
N TYR A 115 15.22 -10.99 -3.06
CA TYR A 115 14.32 -11.87 -2.31
C TYR A 115 14.29 -13.30 -2.88
N PRO A 116 14.47 -14.34 -2.05
CA PRO A 116 14.27 -15.74 -2.42
C PRO A 116 12.77 -16.10 -2.40
N THR A 117 11.95 -15.35 -3.13
CA THR A 117 10.49 -15.47 -3.19
C THR A 117 10.02 -15.84 -4.60
N PRO A 118 8.85 -16.48 -4.75
CA PRO A 118 8.24 -16.76 -6.06
C PRO A 118 7.97 -15.48 -6.87
N ASP A 119 7.80 -15.60 -8.18
CA ASP A 119 7.54 -14.46 -9.06
C ASP A 119 6.18 -13.78 -8.81
N GLU A 120 5.28 -14.48 -8.13
CA GLU A 120 3.96 -14.00 -7.75
C GLU A 120 3.78 -14.16 -6.23
N LEU A 121 3.31 -13.10 -5.58
CA LEU A 121 3.00 -13.10 -4.15
C LEU A 121 1.57 -12.62 -3.91
N CYS A 122 0.80 -13.41 -3.17
CA CYS A 122 -0.54 -13.03 -2.71
C CYS A 122 -0.51 -12.47 -1.29
N THR A 123 -1.40 -11.53 -1.01
CA THR A 123 -1.65 -11.11 0.38
C THR A 123 -2.30 -12.22 1.21
N THR A 124 -2.02 -12.23 2.51
CA THR A 124 -2.73 -13.04 3.49
C THR A 124 -4.05 -12.39 3.95
N VAL A 125 -4.34 -11.17 3.53
CA VAL A 125 -5.60 -10.49 3.80
C VAL A 125 -6.70 -11.16 2.97
N ASP A 126 -7.79 -11.54 3.62
CA ASP A 126 -9.00 -11.97 2.92
C ASP A 126 -9.66 -10.75 2.27
N VAL A 127 -9.23 -10.44 1.04
CA VAL A 127 -9.65 -9.24 0.30
C VAL A 127 -11.13 -9.26 0.00
N GLU A 128 -11.72 -10.43 -0.25
CA GLU A 128 -13.14 -10.53 -0.56
C GLU A 128 -14.01 -10.28 0.69
N ARG A 129 -13.60 -10.80 1.85
CA ARG A 129 -14.22 -10.44 3.13
C ARG A 129 -14.05 -8.96 3.44
N LEU A 130 -12.86 -8.41 3.24
CA LEU A 130 -12.57 -6.99 3.47
C LEU A 130 -13.45 -6.09 2.57
N ARG A 131 -13.52 -6.41 1.27
CA ARG A 131 -14.38 -5.74 0.30
C ARG A 131 -15.85 -5.79 0.72
N SER A 132 -16.34 -6.96 1.09
CA SER A 132 -17.72 -7.14 1.54
C SER A 132 -18.04 -6.32 2.80
N ALA A 133 -17.12 -6.30 3.77
CA ALA A 133 -17.26 -5.49 4.98
C ALA A 133 -17.26 -3.99 4.68
N LEU A 134 -16.39 -3.51 3.78
CA LEU A 134 -16.39 -2.10 3.35
C LEU A 134 -17.68 -1.72 2.60
N LYS A 135 -18.17 -2.58 1.71
CA LYS A 135 -19.46 -2.35 1.03
C LYS A 135 -20.62 -2.27 2.03
N SER A 136 -20.62 -3.11 3.06
CA SER A 136 -21.64 -3.08 4.13
C SER A 136 -21.62 -1.77 4.94
N LYS A 137 -20.48 -1.07 4.97
CA LYS A 137 -20.31 0.25 5.60
C LYS A 137 -20.72 1.41 4.69
N GLY A 138 -21.11 1.15 3.44
CA GLY A 138 -21.54 2.16 2.47
C GLY A 138 -20.51 2.49 1.38
N TRP A 139 -19.32 1.89 1.43
CA TRP A 139 -18.28 2.07 0.41
C TRP A 139 -18.56 1.21 -0.83
N SER A 140 -19.56 1.60 -1.61
CA SER A 140 -20.09 0.83 -2.74
C SER A 140 -19.07 0.62 -3.88
N SER A 141 -18.16 1.56 -4.08
CA SER A 141 -17.19 1.57 -5.19
C SER A 141 -15.81 1.02 -4.79
N VAL A 142 -15.79 0.02 -3.90
CA VAL A 142 -14.59 -0.74 -3.53
C VAL A 142 -14.59 -2.08 -4.26
N GLU A 143 -13.52 -2.40 -5.00
CA GLU A 143 -13.39 -3.64 -5.75
C GLU A 143 -12.12 -4.42 -5.40
N ALA A 144 -12.16 -5.73 -5.59
CA ALA A 144 -10.96 -6.55 -5.53
C ALA A 144 -10.22 -6.47 -6.87
N SER A 145 -8.89 -6.53 -6.83
CA SER A 145 -8.02 -6.52 -8.00
C SER A 145 -6.90 -7.54 -7.82
N SER A 146 -6.36 -8.06 -8.91
CA SER A 146 -5.24 -9.00 -8.92
C SER A 146 -4.11 -8.51 -9.84
N ASP A 147 -4.14 -7.22 -10.18
CA ASP A 147 -3.15 -6.59 -11.03
C ASP A 147 -2.97 -5.14 -10.56
N ALA A 148 -1.95 -4.93 -9.73
CA ALA A 148 -1.54 -3.60 -9.31
C ALA A 148 -0.76 -2.84 -10.43
N GLY A 149 -0.74 -3.40 -11.64
CA GLY A 149 -0.01 -2.92 -12.80
C GLY A 149 1.43 -3.45 -12.83
N ARG A 150 2.31 -2.75 -13.53
CA ARG A 150 3.76 -3.06 -13.63
C ARG A 150 4.57 -1.77 -13.56
N TYR A 151 4.42 -1.06 -12.45
CA TYR A 151 5.09 0.21 -12.15
C TYR A 151 5.44 0.28 -10.66
N LEU A 152 5.65 1.47 -10.10
CA LEU A 152 6.06 1.70 -8.71
C LEU A 152 5.06 1.19 -7.67
N CYS A 153 3.75 1.20 -7.96
CA CYS A 153 2.74 0.61 -7.08
C CYS A 153 3.00 -0.90 -6.87
N GLU A 154 3.10 -1.64 -7.97
CA GLU A 154 3.38 -3.08 -7.98
C GLU A 154 4.77 -3.40 -7.39
N PHE A 155 5.79 -2.62 -7.74
CA PHE A 155 7.14 -2.79 -7.21
C PHE A 155 7.17 -2.64 -5.69
N THR A 156 6.54 -1.60 -5.15
CA THR A 156 6.38 -1.39 -3.71
C THR A 156 5.58 -2.52 -3.07
N TYR A 157 4.48 -2.95 -3.70
CA TYR A 157 3.63 -3.99 -3.15
C TYR A 157 4.35 -5.33 -3.03
N TYR A 158 4.97 -5.78 -4.13
CA TYR A 158 5.76 -7.00 -4.16
C TYR A 158 6.89 -6.95 -3.12
N THR A 159 7.62 -5.83 -3.07
CA THR A 159 8.71 -5.64 -2.10
C THR A 159 8.21 -5.82 -0.68
N SER A 160 7.08 -5.22 -0.31
CA SER A 160 6.52 -5.35 1.04
C SER A 160 5.98 -6.74 1.36
N LEU A 161 5.39 -7.46 0.39
CA LEU A 161 5.01 -8.86 0.58
C LEU A 161 6.25 -9.74 0.78
N ALA A 162 7.31 -9.49 0.02
CA ALA A 162 8.57 -10.22 0.16
C ALA A 162 9.25 -9.93 1.51
N GLU A 163 9.24 -8.69 1.98
CA GLU A 163 9.69 -8.29 3.33
C GLU A 163 8.91 -9.02 4.42
N ALA A 164 7.58 -9.07 4.31
CA ALA A 164 6.73 -9.81 5.24
C ALA A 164 7.10 -11.31 5.30
N LEU A 165 7.43 -11.93 4.16
CA LEU A 165 7.81 -13.35 4.12
C LEU A 165 9.24 -13.63 4.60
N THR A 166 10.17 -12.72 4.33
CA THR A 166 11.60 -12.99 4.50
C THR A 166 12.17 -12.31 5.74
N THR A 167 12.04 -10.99 5.84
CA THR A 167 12.60 -10.18 6.93
C THR A 167 11.93 -10.48 8.26
N TYR A 168 10.60 -10.59 8.30
CA TYR A 168 9.88 -10.90 9.55
C TYR A 168 10.18 -12.34 10.02
N ALA A 169 10.25 -13.30 9.08
CA ALA A 169 10.66 -14.66 9.39
C ALA A 169 12.09 -14.72 9.93
N GLY A 170 13.04 -14.01 9.31
CA GLY A 170 14.43 -13.90 9.78
C GLY A 170 14.54 -13.27 11.17
N ARG A 171 13.66 -12.32 11.48
CA ARG A 171 13.55 -11.67 12.80
C ARG A 171 12.72 -12.47 13.81
N ARG A 172 12.12 -13.59 13.41
CA ARG A 172 11.24 -14.45 14.24
C ARG A 172 10.05 -13.70 14.85
N ILE A 173 9.46 -12.78 14.08
CA ILE A 173 8.25 -12.05 14.45
C ILE A 173 7.13 -12.37 13.46
N ALA A 174 5.88 -12.23 13.91
CA ALA A 174 4.73 -12.49 13.05
C ALA A 174 4.72 -11.50 11.86
N PRO A 175 4.52 -11.97 10.62
CA PRO A 175 4.48 -11.09 9.46
C PRO A 175 3.26 -10.15 9.52
N PRO A 176 3.38 -8.91 9.00
CA PRO A 176 2.27 -7.99 8.94
C PRO A 176 1.25 -8.43 7.90
N LYS A 177 -0.03 -8.15 8.16
CA LYS A 177 -1.05 -8.16 7.10
C LYS A 177 -0.71 -7.04 6.11
N THR A 178 -0.31 -7.39 4.88
CA THR A 178 0.19 -6.43 3.88
C THR A 178 -0.83 -6.26 2.76
N LEU A 179 -1.19 -5.03 2.41
CA LEU A 179 -2.18 -4.73 1.37
C LEU A 179 -1.74 -3.52 0.54
N PHE A 180 -2.04 -3.55 -0.76
CA PHE A 180 -1.98 -2.36 -1.60
C PHE A 180 -3.40 -1.92 -1.97
N VAL A 181 -3.64 -0.62 -1.89
CA VAL A 181 -4.93 0.01 -2.15
C VAL A 181 -4.76 1.07 -3.23
N HIS A 182 -5.25 0.79 -4.43
CA HIS A 182 -5.33 1.82 -5.46
C HIS A 182 -6.52 2.74 -5.18
N VAL A 183 -6.26 4.04 -5.07
CA VAL A 183 -7.29 5.07 -4.99
C VAL A 183 -7.49 5.72 -6.35
N PRO A 184 -8.70 6.15 -6.71
CA PRO A 184 -8.92 6.86 -7.95
C PRO A 184 -8.12 8.18 -8.01
N PRO A 185 -7.61 8.57 -9.19
CA PRO A 185 -6.71 9.71 -9.31
C PRO A 185 -7.41 11.07 -9.36
N LEU A 186 -8.73 11.13 -9.61
CA LEU A 186 -9.47 12.37 -9.79
C LEU A 186 -10.33 12.70 -8.56
N ALA A 187 -10.27 13.94 -8.07
CA ALA A 187 -11.14 14.40 -6.98
C ALA A 187 -12.61 14.11 -7.28
N ARG A 188 -13.38 13.71 -6.25
CA ARG A 188 -14.79 13.27 -6.32
C ARG A 188 -15.07 12.05 -7.19
N ASP A 189 -14.05 11.36 -7.68
CA ASP A 189 -14.23 10.13 -8.42
C ASP A 189 -13.81 8.94 -7.54
N PRO A 190 -14.74 8.09 -7.07
CA PRO A 190 -16.09 8.45 -6.67
C PRO A 190 -16.14 9.12 -5.27
N TYR A 191 -14.98 9.36 -4.66
CA TYR A 191 -14.84 9.82 -3.28
C TYR A 191 -13.95 11.06 -3.21
N GLU A 192 -14.15 11.91 -2.21
CA GLU A 192 -13.22 12.97 -1.80
C GLU A 192 -12.04 12.41 -0.99
N ASP A 193 -10.96 13.17 -0.82
CA ASP A 193 -9.75 12.70 -0.12
C ASP A 193 -10.01 12.36 1.36
N VAL A 194 -10.95 13.07 1.99
CA VAL A 194 -11.41 12.76 3.36
C VAL A 194 -12.12 11.40 3.43
N GLU A 195 -12.91 11.07 2.40
CA GLU A 195 -13.59 9.77 2.32
C GLU A 195 -12.60 8.64 2.01
N LEU A 196 -11.58 8.90 1.18
CA LEU A 196 -10.49 7.95 0.97
C LEU A 196 -9.74 7.67 2.28
N ALA A 197 -9.49 8.68 3.10
CA ALA A 197 -8.90 8.50 4.43
C ALA A 197 -9.82 7.68 5.36
N GLU A 198 -11.14 7.91 5.34
CA GLU A 198 -12.11 7.09 6.07
C GLU A 198 -12.13 5.63 5.59
N ILE A 199 -12.02 5.38 4.28
CA ILE A 199 -11.93 4.02 3.73
C ILE A 199 -10.67 3.33 4.26
N VAL A 200 -9.51 3.99 4.24
CA VAL A 200 -8.26 3.44 4.81
C VAL A 200 -8.41 3.18 6.31
N ARG A 201 -9.07 4.09 7.05
CA ARG A 201 -9.36 3.90 8.48
C ARG A 201 -10.25 2.69 8.73
N ASP A 202 -11.27 2.47 7.90
CA ASP A 202 -12.15 1.30 7.99
C ASP A 202 -11.41 0.00 7.62
N ILE A 203 -10.50 0.03 6.64
CA ILE A 203 -9.60 -1.10 6.35
C ILE A 203 -8.79 -1.47 7.59
N ILE A 204 -8.18 -0.49 8.26
CA ILE A 204 -7.42 -0.73 9.50
C ILE A 204 -8.31 -1.35 10.57
N ARG A 205 -9.53 -0.85 10.76
CA ARG A 205 -10.47 -1.39 11.76
C ARG A 205 -10.80 -2.86 11.47
N ILE A 206 -11.18 -3.17 10.24
CA ILE A 206 -11.56 -4.54 9.83
C ILE A 206 -10.36 -5.50 9.91
N MET A 207 -9.16 -5.03 9.60
CA MET A 207 -7.93 -5.84 9.69
C MET A 207 -7.44 -6.02 11.13
N ALA A 208 -7.83 -5.17 12.07
CA ALA A 208 -7.46 -5.24 13.48
C ALA A 208 -8.35 -6.16 14.32
N GLU A 209 -9.59 -6.43 13.85
CA GLU A 209 -10.50 -7.47 14.36
C GLU A 209 -9.89 -8.88 14.20
#